data_AF-A0A849DKS9-F1
#
_entry.id   AF-A0A849DKS9-F1
#
_cell.length_a   1.000
_cell.length_b   1.000
_cell.length_c   1.000
_cell.angle_alpha   90.00
_cell.angle_beta   90.00
_cell.angle_gamma   90.00
#
_symmetry.space_group_name_H-M   'P 1'
#
loop_
_entity.id
_entity.type
_entity.pdbx_description
1 polymer ?
#
loop_
_entity_poly.entity_id
_entity_poly.type
_entity_poly.pdbx_seq_one_letter_code
_entity_poly.pdbx_strand_id
1 'polypeptide(L)'
;MILLRRVIGDALRARRQSQRRTLREVSTAANVSLGYLSEIERGQKEASSELLSAICEALGAAQSEVLRAASDTLAVAERTDAVIVPLLDGDRSATVPAETVPGRKDSDVVADVSAVIDGEVSVAVHRAGPLRTTLCATRAKGSRRVVRAA
;
A
#
# COMPACT_ATOMS: atom_id res chain seq x y z
N MET A 1 15.15 7.02 -6.66
CA MET A 1 14.36 6.59 -5.49
C MET A 1 13.70 7.75 -4.76
N ILE A 2 12.37 7.80 -4.84
CA ILE A 2 11.49 8.73 -4.11
C ILE A 2 11.22 8.22 -2.69
N LEU A 3 11.00 9.12 -1.72
CA LEU A 3 10.75 8.78 -0.32
C LEU A 3 9.30 9.07 0.06
N LEU A 4 8.67 8.14 0.79
CA LEU A 4 7.25 8.24 1.17
C LEU A 4 6.92 9.55 1.90
N ARG A 5 7.75 9.97 2.85
CA ARG A 5 7.58 11.23 3.60
C ARG A 5 7.51 12.46 2.69
N ARG A 6 8.19 12.44 1.54
CA ARG A 6 8.18 13.56 0.59
C ARG A 6 6.86 13.61 -0.17
N VAL A 7 6.40 12.46 -0.66
CA VAL A 7 5.12 12.37 -1.38
C VAL A 7 3.93 12.72 -0.48
N ILE A 8 3.96 12.28 0.78
CA ILE A 8 2.96 12.67 1.78
C ILE A 8 3.05 14.18 2.06
N GLY A 9 4.25 14.71 2.29
CA GLY A 9 4.48 16.14 2.51
C GLY A 9 3.97 17.01 1.37
N ASP A 10 4.23 16.62 0.13
CA ASP A 10 3.75 17.31 -1.08
C ASP A 10 2.22 17.25 -1.19
N ALA A 11 1.59 16.12 -0.87
CA ALA A 11 0.13 15.98 -0.86
C ALA A 11 -0.54 16.90 0.19
N LEU A 12 0.02 16.97 1.40
CA LEU A 12 -0.45 17.87 2.45
C LEU A 12 -0.29 19.34 2.03
N ARG A 13 0.88 19.69 1.49
CA ARG A 13 1.18 21.04 1.01
C ARG A 13 0.24 21.47 -0.11
N ALA A 14 -0.02 20.60 -1.08
CA ALA A 14 -0.93 20.88 -2.18
C ALA A 14 -2.34 21.19 -1.69
N ARG A 15 -2.85 20.42 -0.71
CA ARG A 15 -4.16 20.67 -0.09
C ARG A 15 -4.19 21.99 0.69
N ARG A 16 -3.15 22.28 1.47
CA ARG A 16 -3.09 23.57 2.18
C ARG A 16 -3.11 24.75 1.20
N GLN A 17 -2.34 24.65 0.12
CA GLN A 17 -2.25 25.69 -0.90
C GLN A 17 -3.55 25.84 -1.70
N SER A 18 -4.26 24.76 -2.00
CA SER A 18 -5.56 24.84 -2.70
C SER A 18 -6.62 25.55 -1.84
N GLN A 19 -6.54 25.42 -0.52
CA GLN A 19 -7.36 26.16 0.44
C GLN A 19 -6.88 27.60 0.68
N ARG A 20 -5.76 28.02 0.07
CA ARG A 20 -5.09 29.32 0.30
C ARG A 20 -4.75 29.59 1.78
N ARG A 21 -4.54 28.53 2.57
CA ARG A 21 -4.21 28.64 4.00
C ARG A 21 -2.72 28.79 4.24
N THR A 22 -2.36 29.56 5.25
CA THR A 22 -0.96 29.72 5.64
C THR A 22 -0.47 28.53 6.48
N LEU A 23 0.85 28.33 6.54
CA LEU A 23 1.45 27.35 7.45
C LEU A 23 1.04 27.62 8.90
N ARG A 24 0.95 28.90 9.29
CA ARG A 24 0.58 29.32 10.66
C ARG A 24 -0.83 28.88 11.01
N GLU A 25 -1.80 29.12 10.12
CA GLU A 25 -3.19 28.70 10.34
C GLU A 25 -3.34 27.20 10.53
N VAL A 26 -2.66 26.40 9.70
CA VAL A 26 -2.74 24.94 9.79
C VAL A 26 -1.97 24.42 11.00
N SER A 27 -0.78 24.96 11.28
CA SER A 27 0.01 24.53 12.43
C SER A 27 -0.70 24.79 13.75
N THR A 28 -1.37 25.95 13.87
CA THR A 28 -2.18 26.28 15.05
C THR A 28 -3.37 25.34 15.18
N ALA A 29 -4.10 25.06 14.09
CA ALA A 29 -5.24 24.15 14.12
C ALA A 29 -4.85 22.69 14.43
N ALA A 30 -3.68 22.24 13.96
CA ALA A 30 -3.16 20.89 14.21
C ALA A 30 -2.38 20.77 15.54
N ASN A 31 -2.27 21.86 16.32
CA ASN A 31 -1.48 21.91 17.55
C ASN A 31 -0.02 21.45 17.38
N VAL A 32 0.63 21.88 16.29
CA VAL A 32 2.05 21.62 15.99
C VAL A 32 2.79 22.92 15.77
N SER A 33 4.13 22.90 15.86
CA SER A 33 4.91 24.09 15.54
C SER A 33 4.90 24.36 14.03
N LEU A 34 4.92 25.64 13.66
CA LEU A 34 5.01 26.08 12.26
C LEU A 34 6.24 25.49 11.57
N GLY A 35 7.39 25.50 12.26
CA GLY A 35 8.64 24.94 11.74
C GLY A 35 8.51 23.45 11.45
N TYR A 36 7.90 22.69 12.37
CA TYR A 36 7.72 21.25 12.23
C TYR A 36 6.77 20.89 11.07
N LEU A 37 5.63 21.59 10.93
CA LEU A 37 4.75 21.41 9.76
C LEU A 37 5.50 21.72 8.45
N SER A 38 6.31 22.77 8.46
CA SER A 38 7.12 23.17 7.31
C SER A 38 8.15 22.10 6.93
N GLU A 39 8.77 21.44 7.90
CA GLU A 39 9.69 20.33 7.66
C GLU A 39 8.98 19.09 7.10
N ILE A 40 7.77 18.78 7.59
CA ILE A 40 6.92 17.70 7.08
C ILE A 40 6.54 17.96 5.63
N GLU A 41 6.04 19.15 5.29
CA GLU A 41 5.65 19.51 3.91
C GLU A 41 6.81 19.46 2.91
N ARG A 42 8.06 19.55 3.40
CA ARG A 42 9.27 19.39 2.58
C ARG A 42 9.83 17.97 2.57
N GLY A 43 9.18 17.02 3.25
CA GLY A 43 9.67 15.65 3.41
C GLY A 43 10.98 15.54 4.18
N GLN A 44 11.26 16.46 5.10
CA GLN A 44 12.46 16.43 5.95
C GLN A 44 12.24 15.64 7.24
N LYS A 45 10.98 15.53 7.68
CA LYS A 45 10.58 14.75 8.86
C LYS A 45 9.54 13.71 8.50
N GLU A 46 9.54 12.62 9.24
CA GLU A 46 8.47 11.63 9.20
C GLU A 46 7.44 12.04 10.26
N ALA A 47 6.18 12.16 9.87
CA ALA A 47 5.10 12.41 10.81
C ALA A 47 4.69 11.08 11.46
N SER A 48 4.46 11.11 12.79
CA SER A 48 3.77 9.99 13.43
C SER A 48 2.34 9.89 12.87
N SER A 49 1.72 8.71 13.01
CA SER A 49 0.35 8.49 12.54
C SER A 49 -0.65 9.46 13.20
N GLU A 50 -0.47 9.75 14.49
CA GLU A 50 -1.29 10.69 15.26
C GLU A 50 -1.15 12.11 14.70
N LEU A 51 0.08 12.52 14.42
CA LEU A 51 0.38 13.86 13.94
C LEU A 51 -0.08 14.05 12.49
N LEU A 52 0.05 13.01 11.66
CA LEU A 52 -0.51 13.00 10.31
C LEU A 52 -2.04 13.14 10.36
N SER A 53 -2.72 12.42 11.27
CA SER A 53 -4.16 12.53 11.47
C SER A 53 -4.56 13.95 11.88
N ALA A 54 -3.86 14.56 12.87
CA ALA A 54 -4.13 15.92 13.33
C ALA A 54 -3.97 16.96 12.21
N ILE A 55 -2.95 16.82 11.35
CA ILE A 55 -2.77 17.72 10.20
C ILE A 55 -3.89 17.51 9.17
N CYS A 56 -4.29 16.27 8.89
CA CYS A 56 -5.39 15.98 7.96
C CYS A 56 -6.72 16.57 8.47
N GLU A 57 -7.01 16.42 9.75
CA GLU A 57 -8.18 17.00 10.42
C GLU A 57 -8.15 18.53 10.36
N ALA A 58 -7.00 19.15 10.66
CA ALA A 58 -6.82 20.60 10.54
C ALA A 58 -7.04 21.10 9.12
N LEU A 59 -6.77 20.29 8.10
CA LEU A 59 -7.03 20.56 6.69
C LEU A 59 -8.45 20.17 6.24
N GLY A 60 -9.29 19.63 7.12
CA GLY A 60 -10.64 19.17 6.79
C GLY A 60 -10.64 18.02 5.75
N ALA A 61 -9.61 17.18 5.76
CA ALA A 61 -9.41 16.10 4.80
C ALA A 61 -9.42 14.73 5.47
N ALA A 62 -10.03 13.74 4.83
CA ALA A 62 -9.87 12.36 5.24
C ALA A 62 -8.44 11.87 4.90
N GLN A 63 -7.78 11.23 5.86
CA GLN A 63 -6.41 10.73 5.70
C GLN A 63 -6.28 9.76 4.51
N SER A 64 -7.30 8.95 4.24
CA SER A 64 -7.34 8.04 3.09
C SER A 64 -7.21 8.76 1.74
N GLU A 65 -7.75 9.98 1.61
CA GLU A 65 -7.65 10.74 0.38
C GLU A 65 -6.26 11.35 0.19
N VAL A 66 -5.62 11.77 1.28
CA VAL A 66 -4.23 12.25 1.25
C VAL A 66 -3.29 11.12 0.85
N LEU A 67 -3.49 9.94 1.44
CA LEU A 67 -2.70 8.75 1.11
C LEU A 67 -2.93 8.29 -0.33
N ARG A 68 -4.16 8.40 -0.86
CA ARG A 68 -4.43 8.12 -2.28
C ARG A 68 -3.66 9.06 -3.20
N ALA A 69 -3.71 10.37 -2.95
CA ALA A 69 -2.96 11.34 -3.76
C ALA A 69 -1.44 11.11 -3.69
N ALA A 70 -0.91 10.76 -2.51
CA ALA A 70 0.48 10.38 -2.34
C ALA A 70 0.82 9.10 -3.13
N SER A 71 -0.05 8.08 -3.08
CA SER A 71 0.10 6.84 -3.83
C SER A 71 0.11 7.06 -5.34
N ASP A 72 -0.78 7.92 -5.86
CA ASP A 72 -0.84 8.24 -7.29
C ASP A 72 0.47 8.89 -7.76
N THR A 73 0.98 9.83 -6.97
CA THR A 73 2.25 10.52 -7.23
C THR A 73 3.44 9.54 -7.15
N LEU A 74 3.44 8.66 -6.15
CA LEU A 74 4.46 7.63 -5.97
C LEU A 74 4.50 6.68 -7.17
N ALA A 75 3.34 6.19 -7.62
CA ALA A 75 3.23 5.30 -8.78
C ALA A 75 3.73 5.95 -10.08
N VAL A 76 3.54 7.26 -10.25
CA VAL A 76 4.13 8.00 -11.39
C VAL A 76 5.66 8.07 -11.25
N ALA A 77 6.17 8.40 -10.06
CA ALA A 77 7.60 8.48 -9.83
C ALA A 77 8.31 7.13 -10.03
N GLU A 78 7.72 6.02 -9.57
CA GLU A 78 8.26 4.67 -9.75
C GLU A 78 8.35 4.25 -11.22
N ARG A 79 7.35 4.62 -12.03
CA ARG A 79 7.40 4.40 -13.49
C ARG A 79 8.53 5.18 -14.14
N THR A 80 8.77 6.42 -13.72
CA THR A 80 9.86 7.24 -14.26
C THR A 80 11.23 6.69 -13.86
N ASP A 81 11.40 6.22 -12.62
CA ASP A 81 12.63 5.55 -12.17
C ASP A 81 12.89 4.27 -12.99
N ALA A 82 11.83 3.55 -13.39
CA ALA A 82 11.93 2.36 -14.25
C ALA A 82 12.29 2.66 -15.72
N VAL A 83 12.04 3.87 -16.21
CA VAL A 83 12.44 4.30 -17.56
C VAL A 83 13.92 4.68 -17.62
N ILE A 84 14.51 5.07 -16.49
CA ILE A 84 15.95 5.36 -16.36
C ILE A 84 16.68 4.10 -15.88
N VAL A 85 16.50 2.99 -16.59
CA VAL A 85 17.43 1.85 -16.51
C VAL A 85 18.43 2.01 -17.66
N PRO A 86 19.73 2.13 -17.38
CA PRO A 86 20.74 2.25 -18.43
C PRO A 86 20.70 1.05 -19.38
N LEU A 87 20.74 1.35 -20.67
CA LEU A 87 21.25 0.46 -21.71
C LEU A 87 22.71 0.12 -21.36
N LEU A 88 22.92 -0.88 -20.51
CA LEU A 88 24.20 -1.50 -20.26
C LEU A 88 24.03 -2.99 -20.51
N ASP A 89 24.67 -3.42 -21.60
CA ASP A 89 24.62 -4.73 -22.22
C ASP A 89 25.02 -5.90 -21.32
N GLY A 90 24.44 -7.06 -21.63
CA GLY A 90 25.13 -8.35 -21.47
C GLY A 90 24.59 -9.28 -20.39
N ASP A 91 23.77 -10.23 -20.82
CA ASP A 91 23.62 -11.55 -20.21
C ASP A 91 22.81 -11.65 -18.90
N ARG A 92 21.48 -11.59 -19.01
CA ARG A 92 20.61 -12.39 -18.14
C ARG A 92 19.55 -13.09 -18.97
N SER A 93 19.80 -14.39 -19.15
CA SER A 93 18.86 -15.39 -19.61
C SER A 93 17.44 -15.10 -19.12
N ALA A 94 16.55 -15.06 -20.11
CA ALA A 94 15.11 -15.00 -20.03
C ALA A 94 14.50 -15.65 -18.78
N THR A 95 13.64 -14.92 -18.11
CA THR A 95 12.25 -15.36 -17.86
C THR A 95 11.38 -14.11 -17.69
N VAL A 96 10.64 -13.77 -18.74
CA VAL A 96 9.51 -12.84 -18.66
C VAL A 96 8.25 -13.71 -18.62
N PRO A 97 7.44 -13.72 -17.55
CA PRO A 97 6.06 -14.14 -17.67
C PRO A 97 5.28 -12.94 -18.22
N ALA A 98 4.71 -13.15 -19.40
CA ALA A 98 3.96 -12.18 -20.18
C ALA A 98 2.81 -11.53 -19.41
N GLU A 99 2.66 -10.22 -19.62
CA GLU A 99 1.37 -9.56 -19.49
C GLU A 99 0.35 -10.25 -20.40
N THR A 100 -0.83 -10.54 -19.85
CA THR A 100 -2.04 -10.68 -20.66
C THR A 100 -3.16 -9.97 -19.93
N VAL A 101 -3.51 -8.78 -20.39
CA VAL A 101 -4.84 -8.20 -20.19
C VAL A 101 -5.51 -8.21 -21.56
N PRO A 102 -6.62 -8.93 -21.70
CA PRO A 102 -7.85 -8.18 -21.95
C PRO A 102 -9.09 -8.79 -21.27
N GLY A 103 -9.94 -7.92 -20.72
CA GLY A 103 -11.35 -8.25 -20.48
C GLY A 103 -11.87 -7.85 -19.10
N ARG A 104 -12.54 -6.70 -19.03
CA ARG A 104 -13.49 -6.40 -17.96
C ARG A 104 -14.71 -7.33 -18.12
N LYS A 105 -14.92 -8.23 -17.17
CA LYS A 105 -16.24 -8.77 -16.76
C LYS A 105 -16.19 -9.06 -15.26
N ASP A 106 -17.20 -8.59 -14.54
CA ASP A 106 -17.45 -8.93 -13.14
C ASP A 106 -17.60 -10.45 -13.00
N SER A 107 -16.67 -11.11 -12.30
CA SER A 107 -16.87 -12.44 -11.65
C SER A 107 -15.58 -12.94 -11.00
N ASP A 108 -15.61 -13.04 -9.67
CA ASP A 108 -14.91 -13.99 -8.79
C ASP A 108 -13.41 -14.29 -9.04
N VAL A 109 -12.55 -13.48 -8.43
CA VAL A 109 -11.13 -13.83 -8.24
C VAL A 109 -11.02 -14.85 -7.10
N VAL A 110 -10.76 -16.10 -7.44
CA VAL A 110 -10.41 -17.16 -6.49
C VAL A 110 -8.92 -17.05 -6.19
N ALA A 111 -8.56 -16.55 -5.01
CA ALA A 111 -7.19 -16.59 -4.53
C ALA A 111 -7.00 -17.91 -3.75
N ASP A 112 -6.25 -18.84 -4.33
CA ASP A 112 -5.85 -20.06 -3.64
C ASP A 112 -4.61 -19.74 -2.78
N VAL A 113 -4.78 -19.78 -1.45
CA VAL A 113 -3.70 -19.54 -0.49
C VAL A 113 -3.49 -20.82 0.28
N SER A 114 -2.52 -21.62 -0.17
CA SER A 114 -2.06 -22.78 0.58
C SER A 114 -0.98 -22.37 1.57
N ALA A 115 -1.28 -22.48 2.86
CA ALA A 115 -0.32 -22.27 3.95
C ALA A 115 -0.02 -23.61 4.62
N VAL A 116 1.26 -24.00 4.65
CA VAL A 116 1.69 -25.26 5.27
C VAL A 116 2.00 -25.01 6.75
N ILE A 117 1.18 -25.57 7.65
CA ILE A 117 1.47 -25.64 9.08
C ILE A 117 1.06 -27.03 9.59
N ASP A 118 2.07 -27.86 9.90
CA ASP A 118 1.98 -29.16 10.60
C ASP A 118 0.82 -30.09 10.19
N GLY A 119 0.71 -30.28 8.87
CA GLY A 119 -0.31 -31.07 8.19
C GLY A 119 -0.79 -30.33 6.95
N GLU A 120 -0.83 -31.01 5.80
CA GLU A 120 -1.21 -30.40 4.53
C GLU A 120 -2.70 -30.01 4.56
N VAL A 121 -2.97 -28.71 4.75
CA VAL A 121 -4.31 -28.12 4.75
C VAL A 121 -4.35 -27.06 3.65
N SER A 122 -5.24 -27.26 2.68
CA SER A 122 -5.49 -26.30 1.61
C SER A 122 -6.71 -25.45 1.95
N VAL A 123 -6.58 -24.13 1.86
CA VAL A 123 -7.65 -23.18 2.17
C VAL A 123 -7.96 -22.32 0.95
N ALA A 124 -9.19 -22.43 0.45
CA ALA A 124 -9.68 -21.62 -0.66
C ALA A 124 -10.54 -20.45 -0.13
N VAL A 125 -10.28 -19.24 -0.65
CA VAL A 125 -11.03 -18.02 -0.30
C VAL A 125 -11.88 -17.60 -1.48
N HIS A 126 -13.19 -17.50 -1.27
CA HIS A 126 -14.14 -17.05 -2.30
C HIS A 126 -14.74 -15.70 -1.90
N ARG A 127 -14.65 -14.69 -2.79
CA ARG A 127 -15.21 -13.36 -2.57
C ARG A 127 -16.31 -13.08 -3.59
N ALA A 128 -17.56 -13.24 -3.16
CA ALA A 128 -18.75 -12.96 -3.97
C ALA A 128 -19.13 -11.45 -3.99
N GLY A 129 -18.30 -10.57 -3.42
CA GLY A 129 -18.51 -9.11 -3.39
C GLY A 129 -17.70 -8.40 -2.31
N PRO A 130 -17.76 -7.06 -2.22
CA PRO A 130 -16.90 -6.26 -1.33
C PRO A 130 -17.16 -6.49 0.16
N LEU A 131 -18.32 -7.06 0.52
CA LEU A 131 -18.73 -7.30 1.91
C LEU A 131 -19.05 -8.78 2.21
N ARG A 132 -18.86 -9.71 1.25
CA ARG A 132 -19.16 -11.14 1.45
C ARG A 132 -17.99 -12.01 0.99
N THR A 133 -17.29 -12.58 1.96
CA THR A 133 -16.19 -13.54 1.76
C THR A 133 -16.54 -14.86 2.45
N THR A 134 -16.30 -15.98 1.78
CA THR A 134 -16.51 -17.34 2.29
C THR A 134 -15.20 -18.11 2.23
N LEU A 135 -14.87 -18.84 3.30
CA LEU A 135 -13.62 -19.60 3.43
C LEU A 135 -13.97 -21.10 3.47
N CYS A 136 -13.30 -21.90 2.64
CA CYS A 136 -13.45 -23.36 2.67
C CYS A 136 -12.07 -23.99 2.87
N ALA A 137 -11.90 -24.74 3.96
CA ALA A 137 -10.66 -25.42 4.29
C ALA A 137 -10.82 -26.93 4.12
N THR A 138 -9.87 -27.57 3.45
CA THR A 138 -9.79 -29.02 3.29
C THR A 138 -8.48 -29.52 3.85
N ARG A 139 -8.52 -30.59 4.66
CA ARG A 139 -7.33 -31.19 5.29
C ARG A 139 -7.07 -32.54 4.65
N ALA A 140 -5.87 -32.75 4.10
CA ALA A 140 -5.47 -34.07 3.64
C ALA A 140 -5.37 -35.01 4.86
N LYS A 141 -6.14 -36.10 4.83
CA LYS A 141 -6.21 -37.07 5.93
C LYS A 141 -4.90 -37.86 5.98
N GLY A 142 -3.99 -37.47 6.86
CA GLY A 142 -2.73 -38.16 7.10
C GLY A 142 -2.93 -39.65 7.38
N SER A 143 -2.10 -40.47 6.73
CA SER A 143 -2.03 -41.93 6.88
C SER A 143 -1.95 -42.33 8.36
N ARG A 144 -2.78 -43.30 8.78
CA ARG A 144 -2.78 -43.86 10.15
C ARG A 144 -1.41 -44.47 10.46
N ARG A 145 -0.67 -43.88 11.39
CA ARG A 145 0.56 -44.43 11.95
C ARG A 145 0.19 -45.46 13.03
N VAL A 146 0.40 -46.76 12.74
CA VAL A 146 0.29 -47.82 13.74
C VAL A 146 1.55 -47.80 14.60
N VAL A 147 1.41 -47.45 15.87
CA VAL A 147 2.50 -47.53 16.86
C VAL A 147 2.47 -48.94 17.46
N ARG A 148 3.52 -49.74 17.23
CA ARG A 148 3.78 -50.96 18.01
C ARG A 148 4.68 -50.57 19.19
N ALA A 149 4.19 -50.80 20.40
CA ALA A 149 5.01 -50.79 21.61
C ALA A 149 5.84 -52.09 21.68
N ALA A 150 7.09 -51.98 22.13
CA ALA A 150 7.92 -53.10 22.55
C ALA A 150 7.76 -53.31 24.06
#